data_AF-A0A173KRM9-F1
#
_entry.id   AF-A0A173KRM9-F1
#
_cell.length_a   1.000
_cell.length_b   1.000
_cell.length_c   1.000
_cell.angle_alpha   90.00
_cell.angle_beta   90.00
_cell.angle_gamma   90.00
#
_symmetry.space_group_name_H-M   'P 1'
#
loop_
_entity.id
_entity.type
_entity.pdbx_description
1 polymer ?
#
loop_
_entity_poly.entity_id
_entity_poly.type
_entity_poly.pdbx_seq_one_letter_code
_entity_poly.pdbx_strand_id
1 'polypeptide(L)' 'MSLKARAREKVERAGISNYTFDHDVLVMCGVRYTLAACNCGEPDCDGVRLERNAAMGSRVLQ' A
#
# COMPACT_ATOMS: atom_id res chain seq x y z
N MET A 1 6.41 8.92 13.05
CA MET A 1 5.39 8.10 12.35
C MET A 1 6.06 6.97 11.59
N SER A 2 5.51 5.76 11.60
CA SER A 2 6.01 4.64 10.79
C SER A 2 5.45 4.68 9.37
N LEU A 3 6.11 4.01 8.41
CA LEU A 3 5.61 3.87 7.03
C LEU A 3 4.22 3.22 6.99
N LYS A 4 3.96 2.26 7.90
CA LYS A 4 2.67 1.61 8.07
C LYS A 4 1.55 2.58 8.44
N ALA A 5 1.79 3.52 9.35
CA ALA A 5 0.81 4.52 9.73
C ALA A 5 0.45 5.43 8.54
N ARG A 6 1.47 5.94 7.82
CA ARG A 6 1.28 6.78 6.63
C ARG A 6 0.55 6.05 5.51
N ALA A 7 0.88 4.77 5.29
CA ALA A 7 0.21 3.92 4.31
C ALA A 7 -1.26 3.72 4.68
N ARG A 8 -1.55 3.48 5.97
CA ARG A 8 -2.93 3.33 6.45
C ARG A 8 -3.76 4.57 6.17
N GLU A 9 -3.25 5.74 6.53
CA GLU A 9 -3.94 7.02 6.28
C GLU A 9 -4.23 7.23 4.78
N LYS A 10 -3.26 6.88 3.91
CA LYS A 10 -3.44 7.00 2.46
C LYS A 10 -4.53 6.07 1.91
N VAL A 11 -4.59 4.84 2.41
CA VAL A 11 -5.59 3.83 2.01
C VAL A 11 -6.99 4.21 2.51
N GLU A 12 -7.09 4.68 3.76
CA GLU A 12 -8.35 5.15 4.34
C GLU A 12 -8.85 6.42 3.64
N ARG A 13 -7.96 7.37 3.30
CA ARG A 13 -8.31 8.57 2.51
C ARG A 13 -8.80 8.22 1.10
N ALA A 14 -8.28 7.15 0.50
CA ALA A 14 -8.73 6.63 -0.79
C ALA A 14 -10.08 5.87 -0.72
N GLY A 15 -10.68 5.71 0.47
CA GLY A 15 -11.94 5.00 0.65
C GLY A 15 -11.84 3.49 0.46
N ILE A 16 -10.64 2.92 0.58
CA ILE A 16 -10.41 1.48 0.41
C ILE A 16 -10.64 0.82 1.78
N SER A 17 -11.73 0.07 1.91
CA SER A 17 -12.08 -0.63 3.16
C SER A 17 -11.57 -2.08 3.19
N ASN A 18 -11.31 -2.69 2.03
CA ASN A 18 -10.85 -4.08 1.94
C ASN A 18 -9.33 -4.17 1.84
N TYR A 19 -8.66 -3.95 2.99
CA TYR A 19 -7.22 -4.08 3.11
C TYR A 19 -6.80 -4.72 4.42
N THR A 20 -5.60 -5.29 4.45
CA THR A 20 -4.94 -5.77 5.66
C THR A 20 -3.45 -5.51 5.60
N PHE A 21 -2.79 -5.53 6.76
CA PHE A 21 -1.34 -5.45 6.84
C PHE A 21 -0.79 -6.79 7.33
N ASP A 22 -0.05 -7.49 6.47
CA ASP A 22 0.78 -8.63 6.80
C ASP A 22 2.19 -8.13 7.12
N HIS A 23 2.51 -7.97 8.41
CA HIS A 23 3.72 -7.28 8.87
C HIS A 23 3.84 -5.84 8.27
N ASP A 24 4.78 -5.65 7.34
CA ASP A 24 5.05 -4.41 6.57
C ASP A 24 4.56 -4.48 5.12
N VAL A 25 3.78 -5.50 4.77
CA VAL A 25 3.15 -5.68 3.46
C VAL A 25 1.68 -5.29 3.56
N LEU A 26 1.27 -4.28 2.79
CA LEU A 26 -0.12 -3.91 2.62
C LEU A 26 -0.76 -4.84 1.58
N VAL A 27 -1.84 -5.50 1.93
CA VAL A 27 -2.62 -6.33 1.01
C VAL A 27 -3.95 -5.64 0.75
N MET A 28 -4.21 -5.26 -0.50
CA MET A 28 -5.47 -4.64 -0.94
C MET A 28 -6.05 -5.42 -2.10
N CYS A 29 -7.30 -5.88 -1.97
CA CYS A 29 -7.98 -6.67 -3.01
C CYS A 29 -7.14 -7.85 -3.53
N GLY A 30 -6.41 -8.54 -2.64
CA GLY A 30 -5.53 -9.67 -2.99
C GLY A 30 -4.17 -9.29 -3.59
N VAL A 31 -3.92 -8.00 -3.82
CA VAL A 31 -2.63 -7.49 -4.30
C VAL A 31 -1.75 -7.10 -3.13
N ARG A 32 -0.52 -7.60 -3.09
CA ARG A 32 0.49 -7.28 -2.07
C ARG A 32 1.31 -6.07 -2.48
N TYR A 33 1.55 -5.15 -1.56
CA TYR A 33 2.34 -3.94 -1.73
C TYR A 33 3.40 -3.85 -0.64
N THR A 34 4.65 -3.62 -1.01
CA THR A 34 5.69 -3.18 -0.07
C THR A 34 5.57 -1.68 0.17
N LEU A 35 5.92 -1.24 1.38
CA LEU A 35 5.93 0.16 1.76
C LEU A 35 7.34 0.73 1.63
N ALA A 36 7.50 1.76 0.82
CA ALA A 36 8.76 2.51 0.70
C ALA A 36 8.56 3.96 1.14
N ALA A 37 9.60 4.57 1.69
CA ALA A 37 9.59 6.01 1.93
C ALA A 37 9.66 6.77 0.59
N CYS A 38 8.88 7.85 0.44
CA CYS A 38 9.02 8.80 -0.67
C CYS A 38 9.21 10.21 -0.14
N ASN A 39 10.01 11.00 -0.85
CA ASN A 39 10.06 12.45 -0.71
C ASN A 39 9.76 13.06 -2.08
N CYS A 40 8.50 12.97 -2.49
CA CYS A 40 8.09 13.34 -3.84
C CYS A 40 7.97 14.88 -4.01
N GLY A 41 8.06 15.65 -2.92
CA GLY A 41 8.07 17.13 -2.95
C GLY A 41 6.71 17.78 -3.25
N GLU A 42 5.69 16.98 -3.54
CA GLU A 42 4.33 17.44 -3.87
C GLU A 42 3.49 17.69 -2.61
N PRO A 43 2.50 18.61 -2.67
CA PRO A 43 1.67 18.95 -1.52
C PRO A 43 0.81 17.78 -0.99
N ASP A 44 0.49 16.79 -1.84
CA ASP A 44 -0.24 15.57 -1.44
C ASP A 44 0.69 14.38 -1.17
N CYS A 45 1.99 14.63 -1.04
CA CYS A 45 2.94 13.58 -0.72
C CYS A 45 2.79 13.16 0.76
N ASP A 46 2.04 12.08 1.00
CA ASP A 46 2.00 11.44 2.32
C ASP A 46 3.34 10.78 2.70
N GLY A 47 4.40 10.94 1.89
CA GLY A 47 5.76 10.42 2.02
C GLY A 47 5.89 8.92 2.18
N VAL A 48 4.92 8.19 1.63
CA VAL A 48 4.92 6.75 1.50
C VAL A 48 4.57 6.38 0.05
N ARG A 49 5.29 5.41 -0.49
CA ARG A 49 5.05 4.82 -1.81
C ARG A 49 4.66 3.37 -1.62
N LEU A 50 3.58 2.97 -2.30
CA LEU A 50 3.12 1.59 -2.36
C LEU A 50 3.73 0.93 -3.60
N GLU A 51 4.63 -0.02 -3.40
CA GLU A 51 5.26 -0.75 -4.50
C GLU A 51 4.55 -2.09 -4.68
N ARG A 52 3.89 -2.26 -5.82
CA ARG A 52 3.15 -3.49 -6.12
C ARG A 52 4.12 -4.65 -6.28
N ASN A 53 3.96 -5.69 -5.47
CA ASN A 53 4.67 -6.96 -5.64
C ASN A 53 4.03 -7.74 -6.81
N ALA A 54 4.57 -7.56 -8.02
CA ALA A 54 4.06 -8.21 -9.23
C ALA A 54 4.11 -9.76 -9.19
N ALA A 55 4.87 -10.35 -8.25
CA ALA A 55 5.14 -11.78 -8.20
C ALA A 55 3.93 -12.69 -7.86
N MET A 56 2.78 -12.16 -7.41
CA MET A 56 1.62 -13.00 -7.03
C MET A 56 0.29 -12.60 -7.69
N GLY A 57 0.33 -11.85 -8.79
CA GLY A 57 -0.88 -11.45 -9.54
C GLY A 57 -1.47 -12.52 -10.46
N SER A 58 -0.86 -13.71 -10.58
CA SER A 58 -1.29 -14.78 -11.49
C SER A 58 -1.81 -16.00 -10.74
N ARG A 59 -2.91 -15.83 -10.01
CA ARG A 59 -3.91 -16.91 -9.92
C ARG A 59 -5.18 -16.34 -10.51
N VAL A 60 -5.27 -16.38 -11.84
CA VAL A 60 -6.56 -16.49 -12.51
C VAL A 60 -7.23 -17.68 -11.85
N LEU A 61 -8.33 -17.43 -11.12
CA LEU A 61 -9.27 -18.48 -10.76
C LEU A 61 -9.79 -19.04 -12.09
N GLN A 62 -9.21 -20.15 -12.54
CA GLN A 62 -9.82 -21.02 -13.55
C GLN A 62 -10.81 -21.95 -12.86
#